data_AF-A0A3T0W165-F1
#
_entry.id   AF-A0A3T0W165-F1
#
_cell.length_a   1.000
_cell.length_b   1.000
_cell.length_c   1.000
_cell.angle_alpha   90.00
_cell.angle_beta   90.00
_cell.angle_gamma   90.00
#
_symmetry.space_group_name_H-M   'P 1'
#
loop_
_entity.id
_entity.type
_entity.pdbx_description
1 polymer ?
#
loop_
_entity_poly.entity_id
_entity_poly.type
_entity_poly.pdbx_seq_one_letter_code
_entity_poly.pdbx_strand_id
1 'polypeptide(L)'
;MACWRINHRVFPLSITEVRSGPVLTEVRGQLTSDNNLPVLREFSARVFDGQLAAEQILLSKQDQEIIVTARGLDLMLISEAGRESGVELHGRVSGRLPVFMHNGQAEIRGGYLSNEVDSMLKVQDNASFNALKSQRPELETVFGVLDELSIETLSCDVNMAQDGQLELAVQIAGENKQQKQPVNFNYTHSENIYTLFRALRLSDEITQEVEKALNQ
;
A
#
# COMPACT_ATOMS: atom_id res chain seq x y z
N MET A 1 6.31 -29.35 45.46
CA MET A 1 5.66 -28.70 44.30
C MET A 1 6.63 -27.68 43.75
N ALA A 2 7.31 -27.95 42.64
CA ALA A 2 8.24 -27.02 42.03
C ALA A 2 7.47 -26.14 41.04
N CYS A 3 7.33 -24.86 41.39
CA CYS A 3 6.74 -23.86 40.51
C CYS A 3 7.82 -23.38 39.53
N TRP A 4 7.83 -23.91 38.31
CA TRP A 4 8.72 -23.44 37.25
C TRP A 4 8.15 -22.14 36.67
N ARG A 5 8.85 -21.03 36.90
CA ARG A 5 8.55 -19.75 36.27
C ARG A 5 9.28 -19.71 34.93
N ILE A 6 8.57 -19.96 33.83
CA ILE A 6 9.10 -19.82 32.48
C ILE A 6 9.33 -18.31 32.25
N ASN A 7 10.60 -17.88 32.26
CA ASN A 7 10.96 -16.51 31.90
C ASN A 7 10.82 -16.37 30.38
N HIS A 8 9.70 -15.84 29.90
CA HIS A 8 9.59 -15.37 28.53
C HIS A 8 10.46 -14.11 28.39
N ARG A 9 11.61 -14.24 27.71
CA ARG A 9 12.44 -13.08 27.38
C ARG A 9 11.74 -12.28 26.29
N VAL A 10 11.43 -11.02 26.61
CA VAL A 10 10.88 -10.04 25.66
C VAL A 10 11.99 -9.07 25.32
N PHE A 11 12.24 -8.86 24.03
CA PHE A 11 13.23 -7.90 23.53
C PHE A 11 12.51 -6.82 22.71
N PRO A 12 12.57 -5.54 23.12
CA PRO A 12 12.03 -4.47 22.28
C PRO A 12 12.85 -4.38 20.99
N LEU A 13 12.16 -4.25 19.86
CA LEU A 13 12.75 -4.01 18.55
C LEU A 13 12.38 -2.60 18.10
N SER A 14 13.39 -1.83 17.70
CA SER A 14 13.20 -0.55 17.01
C SER A 14 14.19 -0.45 15.86
N ILE A 15 13.66 -0.32 14.64
CA ILE A 15 14.43 -0.12 13.42
C ILE A 15 13.96 1.21 12.83
N THR A 16 14.91 2.11 12.56
CA THR A 16 14.60 3.44 12.04
C THR A 16 13.94 3.38 10.67
N GLU A 17 14.46 2.52 9.79
CA GLU A 17 14.02 2.42 8.40
C GLU A 17 14.23 1.01 7.84
N VAL A 18 13.28 0.55 7.02
CA VAL A 18 13.38 -0.66 6.20
C VAL A 18 12.93 -0.33 4.77
N ARG A 19 13.83 -0.55 3.79
CA ARG A 19 13.56 -0.34 2.37
C ARG A 19 13.26 -1.66 1.67
N SER A 20 12.01 -2.11 1.71
CA SER A 20 11.58 -3.35 1.06
C SER A 20 11.01 -3.15 -0.35
N GLY A 21 10.96 -1.90 -0.79
CA GLY A 21 10.19 -1.40 -1.94
C GLY A 21 9.59 -0.07 -1.47
N PRO A 22 8.42 -0.09 -0.81
CA PRO A 22 7.99 1.04 0.00
C PRO A 22 8.94 1.22 1.19
N VAL A 23 9.15 2.47 1.58
CA VAL A 23 9.98 2.81 2.73
C VAL A 23 9.13 2.71 3.99
N LEU A 24 9.47 1.75 4.86
CA LEU A 24 8.90 1.65 6.19
C LEU A 24 9.79 2.42 7.17
N THR A 25 9.21 3.31 7.95
CA THR A 25 9.93 4.04 9.01
C THR A 25 9.36 3.75 10.38
N GLU A 26 10.11 4.05 11.43
CA GLU A 26 9.69 3.83 12.83
C GLU A 26 9.16 2.41 13.08
N VAL A 27 9.86 1.39 12.59
CA VAL A 27 9.45 0.00 12.75
C VAL A 27 9.66 -0.39 14.21
N ARG A 28 8.58 -0.81 14.88
CA ARG A 28 8.54 -1.16 16.31
C ARG A 28 7.85 -2.49 16.52
N GLY A 29 8.23 -3.17 17.61
CA GLY A 29 7.54 -4.36 18.10
C GLY A 29 8.28 -5.00 19.27
N GLN A 30 7.78 -6.13 19.73
CA GLN A 30 8.35 -6.91 20.81
C GLN A 30 8.71 -8.30 20.30
N LEU A 31 10.00 -8.64 20.29
CA LEU A 31 10.45 -9.97 19.94
C LEU A 31 10.33 -10.89 21.16
N THR A 32 9.47 -11.90 21.06
CA THR A 32 9.28 -12.96 22.04
C THR A 32 9.63 -14.32 21.42
N SER A 33 9.57 -15.36 22.25
CA SER A 33 9.75 -16.74 21.80
C SER A 33 8.65 -17.61 22.35
N ASP A 34 7.90 -18.25 21.46
CA ASP A 34 6.81 -19.18 21.77
C ASP A 34 7.18 -20.55 21.22
N ASN A 35 7.25 -21.58 22.08
CA ASN A 35 7.69 -22.94 21.68
C ASN A 35 9.01 -22.96 20.89
N ASN A 36 9.98 -22.13 21.29
CA ASN A 36 11.28 -21.96 20.64
C ASN A 36 11.21 -21.39 19.21
N LEU A 37 10.09 -20.79 18.83
CA LEU A 37 9.92 -20.04 17.60
C LEU A 37 9.89 -18.53 17.89
N PRO A 38 10.62 -17.71 17.13
CA PRO A 38 10.61 -16.27 17.29
C PRO A 38 9.25 -15.69 16.85
N VAL A 39 8.65 -14.87 17.70
CA VAL A 39 7.38 -14.18 17.43
C VAL A 39 7.59 -12.68 17.62
N LEU A 40 7.21 -11.88 16.63
CA LEU A 40 7.15 -10.43 16.73
C LEU A 40 5.74 -10.02 17.13
N ARG A 41 5.57 -9.41 18.31
CA ARG A 41 4.29 -8.94 18.84
C ARG A 41 4.19 -7.43 18.73
N GLU A 42 2.96 -6.92 18.65
CA GLU A 42 2.65 -5.49 18.60
C GLU A 42 3.46 -4.77 17.50
N PHE A 43 3.54 -5.39 16.33
CA PHE A 43 4.23 -4.82 15.20
C PHE A 43 3.55 -3.52 14.78
N SER A 44 4.35 -2.48 14.56
CA SER A 44 3.91 -1.26 13.89
C SER A 44 5.02 -0.64 13.06
N ALA A 45 4.65 0.03 11.99
CA ALA A 45 5.55 0.79 11.13
C ALA A 45 4.80 1.94 10.47
N ARG A 46 5.49 3.03 10.15
CA ARG A 46 4.97 4.10 9.30
C ARG A 46 5.26 3.80 7.82
N VAL A 47 4.29 4.07 6.96
CA VAL A 47 4.41 3.93 5.50
C VAL A 47 3.43 4.88 4.83
N PHE A 48 3.82 5.53 3.73
CA PHE A 48 2.96 6.46 2.98
C PHE A 48 2.24 7.47 3.89
N ASP A 49 2.98 8.06 4.85
CA ASP A 49 2.47 8.94 5.91
C ASP A 49 1.31 8.40 6.78
N GLY A 50 1.03 7.11 6.70
CA GLY A 50 0.12 6.37 7.56
C GLY A 50 0.86 5.35 8.43
N GLN A 51 0.11 4.35 8.90
CA GLN A 51 0.62 3.29 9.77
C GLN A 51 0.15 1.91 9.33
N LEU A 52 1.05 0.93 9.35
CA LEU A 52 0.73 -0.49 9.35
C LEU A 52 0.90 -1.05 10.76
N ALA A 53 0.02 -1.97 11.15
CA ALA A 53 0.12 -2.66 12.43
C ALA A 53 -0.36 -4.12 12.33
N ALA A 54 0.23 -5.00 13.13
CA ALA A 54 -0.20 -6.38 13.30
C ALA A 54 0.02 -6.84 14.75
N GLU A 55 -0.88 -7.64 15.28
CA GLU A 55 -0.80 -8.08 16.68
C GLU A 55 0.36 -9.05 16.93
N GLN A 56 0.55 -10.01 16.02
CA GLN A 56 1.62 -10.98 16.09
C GLN A 56 2.01 -11.49 14.70
N ILE A 57 3.31 -11.74 14.53
CA ILE A 57 3.92 -12.28 13.32
C ILE A 57 4.91 -13.35 13.76
N LEU A 58 4.73 -14.58 13.30
CA LEU A 58 5.69 -15.65 13.51
C LEU A 58 6.88 -15.46 12.55
N LEU A 59 8.08 -15.25 13.06
CA LEU A 59 9.28 -15.01 12.24
C LEU A 59 9.92 -16.34 11.80
N SER A 60 9.12 -17.22 11.21
CA SER A 60 9.56 -18.52 10.70
C SER A 60 8.94 -18.80 9.32
N LYS A 61 9.37 -19.88 8.66
CA LYS A 61 8.79 -20.32 7.37
C LYS A 61 7.46 -21.06 7.51
N GLN A 62 6.96 -21.26 8.72
CA GLN A 62 5.69 -21.93 8.95
C GLN A 62 4.51 -21.11 8.41
N ASP A 63 3.48 -21.83 8.01
CA ASP A 63 2.24 -21.25 7.55
C ASP A 63 1.56 -20.48 8.68
N GLN A 64 1.06 -19.29 8.35
CA GLN A 64 0.36 -18.41 9.29
C GLN A 64 -0.53 -17.43 8.52
N GLU A 65 -1.52 -16.91 9.22
CA GLU A 65 -2.33 -15.78 8.79
C GLU A 65 -2.04 -14.58 9.69
N ILE A 66 -1.80 -13.44 9.07
CA ILE A 66 -1.48 -12.17 9.74
C ILE A 66 -2.51 -11.15 9.28
N ILE A 67 -3.30 -10.61 10.21
CA ILE A 67 -4.16 -9.47 9.91
C ILE A 67 -3.37 -8.19 10.06
N VAL A 68 -3.00 -7.57 8.93
CA VAL A 68 -2.35 -6.27 8.92
C VAL A 68 -3.42 -5.19 8.83
N THR A 69 -3.44 -4.25 9.78
CA THR A 69 -4.29 -3.07 9.72
C THR A 69 -3.51 -1.93 9.10
N ALA A 70 -4.09 -1.28 8.09
CA ALA A 70 -3.58 -0.07 7.48
C ALA A 70 -4.41 1.13 7.97
N ARG A 71 -3.74 2.21 8.38
CA ARG A 71 -4.39 3.42 8.87
C ARG A 71 -3.84 4.67 8.22
N GLY A 72 -4.74 5.50 7.69
CA GLY A 72 -4.45 6.84 7.21
C GLY A 72 -3.38 6.90 6.13
N LEU A 73 -3.30 5.89 5.27
CA LEU A 73 -2.31 5.85 4.19
C LEU A 73 -2.64 6.94 3.18
N ASP A 74 -1.66 7.78 2.85
CA ASP A 74 -1.81 8.89 1.94
C ASP A 74 -1.87 8.40 0.48
N LEU A 75 -2.97 8.72 -0.20
CA LEU A 75 -3.21 8.28 -1.57
C LEU A 75 -2.24 8.90 -2.59
N MET A 76 -1.74 10.12 -2.32
CA MET A 76 -0.81 10.79 -3.22
C MET A 76 0.51 10.03 -3.23
N LEU A 77 1.02 9.71 -2.03
CA LEU A 77 2.25 8.91 -1.90
C LEU A 77 2.12 7.49 -2.46
N ILE A 78 0.93 6.88 -2.37
CA ILE A 78 0.67 5.56 -2.98
C ILE A 78 0.70 5.65 -4.51
N SER A 79 -0.01 6.62 -5.11
CA SER A 79 -0.07 6.78 -6.57
C SER A 79 1.29 7.13 -7.18
N GLU A 80 2.09 7.96 -6.50
CA GLU A 80 3.48 8.26 -6.88
C GLU A 80 4.36 7.01 -6.87
N ALA A 81 4.23 6.15 -5.85
CA ALA A 81 5.00 4.91 -5.76
C ALA A 81 4.63 3.90 -6.85
N GLY A 82 3.36 3.87 -7.27
CA GLY A 82 2.87 3.11 -8.43
C GLY A 82 3.26 3.70 -9.79
N ARG A 83 3.89 4.89 -9.80
CA ARG A 83 4.36 5.60 -11.00
C ARG A 83 3.24 5.91 -11.99
N GLU A 84 2.02 6.16 -11.49
CA GLU A 84 0.90 6.58 -12.32
C GLU A 84 1.05 8.05 -12.74
N SER A 85 1.85 8.31 -13.78
CA SER A 85 2.12 9.66 -14.26
C SER A 85 0.84 10.41 -14.61
N GLY A 86 0.67 11.61 -14.08
CA GLY A 86 -0.47 12.47 -14.41
C GLY A 86 -1.79 12.06 -13.77
N VAL A 87 -1.75 11.20 -12.75
CA VAL A 87 -2.88 10.89 -11.88
C VAL A 87 -2.52 11.32 -10.46
N GLU A 88 -3.28 12.24 -9.90
CA GLU A 88 -3.14 12.69 -8.53
C GLU A 88 -4.35 12.19 -7.73
N LEU A 89 -4.10 11.47 -6.65
CA LEU A 89 -5.11 11.05 -5.69
C LEU A 89 -4.87 11.75 -4.36
N HIS A 90 -5.83 12.51 -3.89
CA HIS A 90 -5.77 13.17 -2.58
C HIS A 90 -6.76 12.53 -1.63
N GLY A 91 -6.35 12.38 -0.38
CA GLY A 91 -7.13 11.75 0.66
C GLY A 91 -6.34 10.65 1.35
N ARG A 92 -7.01 9.98 2.27
CA ARG A 92 -6.39 8.91 3.05
C ARG A 92 -7.28 7.68 3.04
N VAL A 93 -6.63 6.51 3.01
CA VAL A 93 -7.31 5.22 3.07
C VAL A 93 -6.88 4.40 4.27
N SER A 94 -7.82 3.61 4.76
CA SER A 94 -7.67 2.72 5.90
C SER A 94 -8.35 1.39 5.62
N GLY A 95 -7.89 0.34 6.28
CA GLY A 95 -8.53 -0.97 6.17
C GLY A 95 -7.68 -2.11 6.70
N ARG A 96 -7.91 -3.30 6.16
CA ARG A 96 -7.32 -4.56 6.64
C ARG A 96 -6.83 -5.39 5.48
N LEU A 97 -5.66 -5.98 5.66
CA LEU A 97 -5.00 -6.85 4.70
C LEU A 97 -4.70 -8.18 5.39
N PRO A 98 -5.55 -9.20 5.21
CA PRO A 98 -5.25 -10.56 5.63
C PRO A 98 -4.11 -11.12 4.77
N VAL A 99 -2.95 -11.33 5.39
CA VAL A 99 -1.75 -11.85 4.75
C VAL A 99 -1.56 -13.31 5.16
N PHE A 100 -1.62 -14.20 4.19
CA PHE A 100 -1.31 -15.62 4.34
C PHE A 100 0.14 -15.82 3.95
N MET A 101 0.93 -16.37 4.88
CA MET A 101 2.30 -16.76 4.59
C MET A 101 2.32 -18.27 4.36
N HIS A 102 2.90 -18.72 3.25
CA HIS A 102 3.14 -20.13 2.96
C HIS A 102 4.56 -20.32 2.46
N ASN A 103 5.37 -21.12 3.16
CA ASN A 103 6.79 -21.33 2.83
C ASN A 103 7.61 -20.04 2.63
N GLY A 104 7.24 -18.96 3.34
CA GLY A 104 7.87 -17.64 3.22
C GLY A 104 7.40 -16.78 2.04
N GLN A 105 6.45 -17.26 1.24
CA GLN A 105 5.75 -16.48 0.22
C GLN A 105 4.49 -15.86 0.83
N ALA A 106 4.24 -14.59 0.52
CA ALA A 106 3.09 -13.86 1.04
C ALA A 106 1.97 -13.87 0.00
N GLU A 107 0.72 -13.97 0.47
CA GLU A 107 -0.49 -13.88 -0.33
C GLU A 107 -1.48 -13.00 0.42
N ILE A 108 -2.21 -12.13 -0.27
CA ILE A 108 -3.30 -11.36 0.32
C ILE A 108 -4.61 -11.90 -0.25
N ARG A 109 -5.55 -12.26 0.62
CA ARG A 109 -6.89 -12.69 0.22
C ARG A 109 -7.94 -11.87 0.96
N GLY A 110 -8.81 -11.20 0.21
CA GLY A 110 -9.89 -10.42 0.79
C GLY A 110 -9.40 -9.23 1.62
N GLY A 111 -8.31 -8.60 1.20
CA GLY A 111 -7.91 -7.30 1.73
C GLY A 111 -8.91 -6.24 1.29
N TYR A 112 -9.07 -5.20 2.11
CA TYR A 112 -9.98 -4.10 1.83
C TYR A 112 -9.41 -2.79 2.33
N LEU A 113 -9.51 -1.74 1.52
CA LEU A 113 -9.21 -0.36 1.88
C LEU A 113 -10.39 0.54 1.50
N SER A 114 -10.63 1.59 2.28
CA SER A 114 -11.60 2.63 1.95
C SER A 114 -11.12 4.01 2.36
N ASN A 115 -11.64 5.05 1.72
CA ASN A 115 -11.35 6.43 2.14
C ASN A 115 -11.86 6.70 3.56
N GLU A 116 -11.09 7.46 4.33
CA GLU A 116 -11.49 7.91 5.67
C GLU A 116 -12.41 9.12 5.62
N VAL A 117 -12.20 9.97 4.60
CA VAL A 117 -12.89 11.23 4.34
C VAL A 117 -13.02 11.43 2.84
N ASP A 118 -13.82 12.41 2.43
CA ASP A 118 -13.90 12.85 1.05
C ASP A 118 -12.51 13.05 0.46
N SER A 119 -12.32 12.48 -0.72
CA SER A 119 -11.05 12.40 -1.44
C SER A 119 -11.17 13.14 -2.77
N MET A 120 -10.09 13.27 -3.51
CA MET A 120 -10.11 13.88 -4.83
C MET A 120 -9.25 13.07 -5.79
N LEU A 121 -9.76 12.82 -7.00
CA LEU A 121 -8.97 12.36 -8.13
C LEU A 121 -8.78 13.53 -9.08
N LYS A 122 -7.57 13.67 -9.60
CA LYS A 122 -7.26 14.63 -10.64
C LYS A 122 -6.42 13.94 -11.70
N VAL A 123 -6.78 14.11 -12.97
CA VAL A 123 -6.02 13.56 -14.09
C VAL A 123 -5.51 14.71 -14.95
N GLN A 124 -4.20 14.91 -14.97
CA GLN A 124 -3.54 15.99 -15.70
C GLN A 124 -2.30 15.48 -16.40
N ASP A 125 -2.05 15.93 -17.63
CA ASP A 125 -0.84 15.61 -18.38
C ASP A 125 -0.54 14.09 -18.54
N ASN A 126 -1.56 13.24 -18.38
CA ASN A 126 -1.44 11.82 -18.62
C ASN A 126 -1.52 11.52 -20.13
N ALA A 127 -0.40 11.10 -20.72
CA ALA A 127 -0.30 10.87 -22.17
C ALA A 127 -1.30 9.82 -22.69
N SER A 128 -1.53 8.75 -21.94
CA SER A 128 -2.48 7.69 -22.31
C SER A 128 -3.91 8.22 -22.32
N PHE A 129 -4.26 9.01 -21.31
CA PHE A 129 -5.57 9.63 -21.16
C PHE A 129 -5.81 10.71 -22.25
N ASN A 130 -4.81 11.53 -22.53
CA ASN A 130 -4.86 12.51 -23.61
C ASN A 130 -4.98 11.85 -24.99
N ALA A 131 -4.31 10.71 -25.21
CA ALA A 131 -4.45 9.93 -26.42
C ALA A 131 -5.86 9.34 -26.55
N LEU A 132 -6.44 8.83 -25.46
CA LEU A 132 -7.83 8.33 -25.43
C LEU A 132 -8.84 9.43 -25.80
N LYS A 133 -8.69 10.64 -25.23
CA LYS A 133 -9.52 11.80 -25.59
C LYS A 133 -9.38 12.16 -27.07
N SER A 134 -8.15 12.20 -27.58
CA SER A 134 -7.86 12.59 -28.97
C SER A 134 -8.37 11.57 -30.00
N GLN A 135 -8.36 10.28 -29.67
CA GLN A 135 -8.85 9.21 -30.55
C GLN A 135 -10.38 9.15 -30.63
N ARG A 136 -11.09 9.63 -29.60
CA ARG A 136 -12.55 9.64 -29.54
C ARG A 136 -13.07 11.02 -29.10
N PRO A 137 -13.01 12.03 -29.98
CA PRO A 137 -13.49 13.38 -29.67
C PRO A 137 -14.95 13.41 -29.21
N GLU A 138 -15.78 12.49 -29.69
CA GLU A 138 -17.17 12.35 -29.27
C GLU A 138 -17.34 11.93 -27.80
N LEU A 139 -16.29 11.37 -27.18
CA LEU A 139 -16.26 10.99 -25.77
C LEU A 139 -15.42 11.95 -24.92
N GLU A 140 -14.93 13.05 -25.48
CA GLU A 140 -14.07 14.01 -24.77
C GLU A 140 -14.75 14.52 -23.50
N THR A 141 -16.03 14.87 -23.57
CA THR A 141 -16.82 15.29 -22.40
C THR A 141 -16.95 14.18 -21.37
N VAL A 142 -17.14 12.92 -21.81
CA VAL A 142 -17.28 11.76 -20.91
C VAL A 142 -15.96 11.48 -20.19
N PHE A 143 -14.83 11.58 -20.89
CA PHE A 143 -13.52 11.44 -20.27
C PHE A 143 -13.18 12.64 -19.39
N GLY A 144 -13.54 13.86 -19.80
CA GLY A 144 -13.29 15.10 -19.04
C GLY A 144 -13.95 15.12 -17.65
N VAL A 145 -14.98 14.29 -17.43
CA VAL A 145 -15.55 14.06 -16.10
C VAL A 145 -14.49 13.58 -15.09
N LEU A 146 -13.44 12.88 -15.53
CA LEU A 146 -12.37 12.37 -14.66
C LEU A 146 -11.21 13.35 -14.46
N ASP A 147 -11.22 14.53 -15.11
CA ASP A 147 -10.15 15.52 -14.99
C ASP A 147 -9.99 16.00 -13.55
N GLU A 148 -11.12 16.16 -12.85
CA GLU A 148 -11.19 16.49 -11.43
C GLU A 148 -12.49 15.94 -10.86
N LEU A 149 -12.37 14.97 -9.95
CA LEU A 149 -13.47 14.25 -9.34
C LEU A 149 -13.41 14.42 -7.83
N SER A 150 -14.47 15.02 -7.25
CA SER A 150 -14.69 15.00 -5.80
C SER A 150 -15.22 13.61 -5.44
N ILE A 151 -14.46 12.86 -4.65
CA ILE A 151 -14.78 11.48 -4.30
C ILE A 151 -15.44 11.45 -2.94
N GLU A 152 -16.67 10.95 -2.89
CA GLU A 152 -17.40 10.73 -1.64
C GLU A 152 -17.10 9.33 -1.09
N THR A 153 -17.06 8.33 -1.98
CA THR A 153 -16.77 6.94 -1.62
C THR A 153 -15.66 6.39 -2.52
N LEU A 154 -14.64 5.84 -1.88
CA LEU A 154 -13.60 5.02 -2.49
C LEU A 154 -13.51 3.73 -1.68
N SER A 155 -13.64 2.61 -2.37
CA SER A 155 -13.35 1.29 -1.84
C SER A 155 -12.40 0.54 -2.77
N CYS A 156 -11.60 -0.34 -2.20
CA CYS A 156 -10.64 -1.14 -2.94
C CYS A 156 -10.54 -2.52 -2.31
N ASP A 157 -10.90 -3.56 -3.08
CA ASP A 157 -10.57 -4.93 -2.72
C ASP A 157 -9.13 -5.22 -3.16
N VAL A 158 -8.35 -5.78 -2.24
CA VAL A 158 -6.91 -6.03 -2.41
C VAL A 158 -6.66 -7.53 -2.35
N ASN A 159 -6.18 -8.09 -3.46
CA ASN A 159 -5.73 -9.48 -3.52
C ASN A 159 -4.33 -9.55 -4.11
N MET A 160 -3.49 -10.44 -3.60
CA MET A 160 -2.14 -10.63 -4.11
C MET A 160 -1.80 -12.11 -4.11
N ALA A 161 -1.42 -12.65 -5.26
CA ALA A 161 -0.96 -14.03 -5.39
C ALA A 161 0.47 -14.20 -4.85
N GLN A 162 0.87 -15.45 -4.60
CA GLN A 162 2.19 -15.81 -4.03
C GLN A 162 3.38 -15.45 -4.92
N ASP A 163 3.17 -15.26 -6.22
CA ASP A 163 4.17 -14.78 -7.18
C ASP A 163 4.30 -13.24 -7.19
N GLY A 164 3.51 -12.57 -6.35
CA GLY A 164 3.47 -11.12 -6.21
C GLY A 164 2.52 -10.44 -7.19
N GLN A 165 1.71 -11.15 -7.96
CA GLN A 165 0.68 -10.51 -8.78
C GLN A 165 -0.40 -9.90 -7.87
N LEU A 166 -0.39 -8.58 -7.76
CA LEU A 166 -1.37 -7.77 -7.04
C LEU A 166 -2.52 -7.42 -7.98
N GLU A 167 -3.74 -7.54 -7.49
CA GLU A 167 -4.96 -7.07 -8.11
C GLU A 167 -5.68 -6.15 -7.12
N LEU A 168 -5.98 -4.93 -7.59
CA LEU A 168 -6.74 -3.93 -6.87
C LEU A 168 -8.05 -3.70 -7.62
N ALA A 169 -9.19 -4.06 -7.02
CA ALA A 169 -10.49 -3.76 -7.57
C ALA A 169 -11.04 -2.49 -6.90
N VAL A 170 -10.85 -1.36 -7.58
CA VAL A 170 -11.18 -0.02 -7.09
C VAL A 170 -12.58 0.38 -7.56
N GLN A 171 -13.37 0.91 -6.63
CA GLN A 171 -14.69 1.48 -6.89
C GLN A 171 -14.72 2.90 -6.33
N ILE A 172 -15.07 3.86 -7.17
CA ILE A 172 -15.14 5.28 -6.85
C ILE A 172 -16.54 5.78 -7.18
N ALA A 173 -17.18 6.44 -6.20
CA ALA A 173 -18.40 7.20 -6.39
C ALA A 173 -18.17 8.66 -5.97
N GLY A 174 -18.60 9.59 -6.81
CA GLY A 174 -18.38 11.01 -6.58
C GLY A 174 -19.02 11.90 -7.63
N GLU A 175 -18.56 13.14 -7.72
CA GLU A 175 -19.08 14.14 -8.63
C GLU A 175 -17.96 14.99 -9.25
N ASN A 176 -18.03 15.19 -10.57
CA ASN A 176 -17.32 16.29 -11.20
C ASN A 176 -18.12 17.57 -10.97
N LYS A 177 -17.70 18.38 -9.99
CA LYS A 177 -18.42 19.60 -9.58
C LYS A 177 -18.49 20.66 -10.66
N GLN A 178 -17.50 20.72 -11.55
CA GLN A 178 -17.48 21.70 -12.65
C GLN A 178 -18.54 21.38 -13.70
N GLN A 179 -18.69 20.10 -14.03
CA GLN A 179 -19.67 19.60 -15.00
C GLN A 179 -21.02 19.24 -14.37
N LYS A 180 -21.13 19.26 -13.03
CA LYS A 180 -22.32 18.85 -12.26
C LYS A 180 -22.79 17.44 -12.63
N GLN A 181 -21.83 16.55 -12.78
CA GLN A 181 -22.05 15.20 -13.30
C GLN A 181 -21.66 14.17 -12.21
N PRO A 182 -22.61 13.34 -11.75
CA PRO A 182 -22.28 12.22 -10.87
C PRO A 182 -21.49 11.15 -11.63
N VAL A 183 -20.58 10.51 -10.93
CA VAL A 183 -19.60 9.57 -11.50
C VAL A 183 -19.56 8.31 -10.64
N ASN A 184 -19.69 7.17 -11.31
CA ASN A 184 -19.36 5.88 -10.74
C ASN A 184 -18.27 5.27 -11.61
N PHE A 185 -17.08 5.10 -11.06
CA PHE A 185 -15.91 4.63 -11.78
C PHE A 185 -15.36 3.37 -11.12
N ASN A 186 -15.31 2.28 -11.89
CA ASN A 186 -14.77 1.00 -11.46
C ASN A 186 -13.52 0.71 -12.28
N TYR A 187 -12.42 0.42 -11.60
CA TYR A 187 -11.13 0.18 -12.22
C TYR A 187 -10.44 -0.99 -11.53
N THR A 188 -9.91 -1.91 -12.33
CA THR A 188 -9.05 -2.98 -11.84
C THR A 188 -7.62 -2.67 -12.24
N HIS A 189 -6.76 -2.50 -11.26
CA HIS A 189 -5.32 -2.40 -11.47
C HIS A 189 -4.67 -3.75 -11.21
N SER A 190 -3.72 -4.13 -12.06
CA SER A 190 -2.98 -5.38 -11.90
C SER A 190 -1.50 -5.17 -12.17
N GLU A 191 -0.67 -5.49 -11.18
CA GLU A 191 0.78 -5.32 -11.27
C GLU A 191 1.50 -6.40 -10.46
N ASN A 192 2.68 -6.83 -10.92
CA ASN A 192 3.54 -7.67 -10.10
C ASN A 192 4.34 -6.82 -9.10
N ILE A 193 3.88 -6.79 -7.84
CA ILE A 193 4.43 -5.91 -6.81
C ILE A 193 5.89 -6.25 -6.46
N TYR A 194 6.29 -7.51 -6.58
CA TYR A 194 7.69 -7.90 -6.36
C TYR A 194 8.61 -7.32 -7.44
N THR A 195 8.13 -7.19 -8.66
CA THR A 195 8.85 -6.54 -9.76
C THR A 195 8.95 -5.04 -9.53
N LEU A 196 7.84 -4.39 -9.15
CA LEU A 196 7.84 -2.98 -8.79
C LEU A 196 8.84 -2.70 -7.66
N PHE A 197 8.76 -3.44 -6.56
CA PHE A 197 9.63 -3.24 -5.39
C PHE A 197 11.11 -3.45 -5.72
N ARG A 198 11.44 -4.40 -6.61
CA ARG A 198 12.82 -4.53 -7.11
C ARG A 198 13.25 -3.27 -7.87
N ALA A 199 12.41 -2.73 -8.75
CA ALA A 199 12.73 -1.52 -9.51
C ALA A 199 12.90 -0.28 -8.62
N LEU A 200 12.06 -0.13 -7.60
CA LEU A 200 12.17 0.95 -6.62
C LEU A 200 13.48 0.87 -5.83
N ARG A 201 13.83 -0.32 -5.29
CA ARG A 201 15.09 -0.51 -4.55
C ARG A 201 16.33 -0.19 -5.39
N LEU A 202 16.35 -0.62 -6.65
CA LEU A 202 17.47 -0.31 -7.56
C LEU A 202 17.61 1.20 -7.82
N SER A 203 16.48 1.91 -7.92
CA SER A 203 16.48 3.37 -8.12
C SER A 203 17.00 4.10 -6.87
N ASP A 204 16.59 3.65 -5.70
CA ASP A 204 17.08 4.16 -4.40
C ASP A 204 18.59 3.95 -4.24
N GLU A 205 19.08 2.74 -4.53
CA GLU A 205 20.51 2.40 -4.45
C GLU A 205 21.35 3.31 -5.36
N ILE A 206 20.91 3.55 -6.59
CA ILE A 206 21.60 4.46 -7.52
C ILE A 206 21.63 5.89 -6.96
N THR A 207 20.49 6.38 -6.47
CA THR A 207 20.37 7.75 -5.94
C THR A 207 21.31 7.97 -4.76
N GLN A 208 21.37 7.01 -3.83
CA GLN A 208 22.27 7.07 -2.68
C GLN A 208 23.74 7.08 -3.07
N GLU A 209 24.15 6.27 -4.05
CA GLU A 209 25.54 6.28 -4.51
C GLU A 209 25.92 7.59 -5.18
N VAL A 210 24.99 8.21 -5.92
CA VAL A 210 25.21 9.55 -6.50
C VAL A 210 25.31 10.62 -5.41
N GLU A 211 24.43 10.62 -4.41
CA GLU A 211 24.49 11.57 -3.29
C GLU A 211 25.79 11.43 -2.48
N LYS A 212 26.25 10.20 -2.23
CA LYS A 212 27.54 9.97 -1.56
C LYS A 212 28.70 10.51 -2.38
N ALA A 213 28.70 10.33 -3.69
CA ALA A 213 29.77 10.81 -4.56
C ALA A 213 29.81 12.35 -4.67
N LEU A 214 28.66 13.03 -4.52
CA LEU A 214 28.57 14.50 -4.56
C LEU A 214 28.89 15.16 -3.21
N ASN A 215 28.72 14.43 -2.11
CA ASN A 215 29.00 14.91 -0.75
C ASN A 215 30.39 14.52 -0.24
N GLN A 216 31.26 14.01 -1.12
CA GLN A 216 32.68 13.75 -0.91
C GLN A 216 33.53 14.87 -1.55
#